data_AF-A0A4P8J1S8-F1
#
_entry.id   AF-A0A4P8J1S8-F1
#
_cell.length_a   1.000
_cell.length_b   1.000
_cell.length_c   1.000
_cell.angle_alpha   90.00
_cell.angle_beta   90.00
_cell.angle_gamma   90.00
#
_symmetry.space_group_name_H-M   'P 1'
#
loop_
_entity.id
_entity.type
_entity.pdbx_description
1 polymer ?
#
loop_
_entity_poly.entity_id
_entity_poly.type
_entity_poly.pdbx_seq_one_letter_code
_entity_poly.pdbx_strand_id
1 'polypeptide(L)'
;MSKVARFKFHRDHAMRAARVLKLLEKHYGRADPSILNLADTYARDVFGDVLYAPWLRVYAVFSGTFKEGWIPDNYYGGVVVPSMKGWYGKIFALKPLRRSIFDSDAFPDRAYFVNGLFLTAQNVVVSERAIEDIVFRQSEKIVFKLDGTGQGKGVFIFDRSTFSVDAIKALGNGVMQRFIRQHAWLDRFASKPVATLRFTTVVDDAGAISIRACFLRLGRAEDTHVHTASEICVPVDMSTGELSREGYLSNDVKFGEATQGPCFSDLKWERLKPA
;
A
#
# COMPACT_ATOMS: atom_id res chain seq x y z
N MET A 1 -6.72 14.31 15.04
CA MET A 1 -7.31 14.98 13.85
C MET A 1 -8.36 15.96 14.34
N SER A 2 -8.51 17.16 13.76
CA SER A 2 -9.58 18.07 14.22
C SER A 2 -10.97 17.49 13.95
N LYS A 3 -12.00 17.91 14.70
CA LYS A 3 -13.38 17.42 14.52
C LYS A 3 -13.87 17.62 13.08
N VAL A 4 -13.55 18.77 12.47
CA VAL A 4 -13.89 19.09 11.08
C VAL A 4 -13.16 18.18 10.09
N ALA A 5 -11.86 17.95 10.30
CA ALA A 5 -11.09 17.05 9.45
C ALA A 5 -11.59 15.60 9.55
N ARG A 6 -11.99 15.15 10.75
CA ARG A 6 -12.58 13.82 10.96
C ARG A 6 -13.92 13.67 10.24
N PHE A 7 -14.78 14.68 10.34
CA PHE A 7 -16.05 14.71 9.61
C PHE A 7 -15.83 14.64 8.09
N LYS A 8 -14.94 15.48 7.55
CA LYS A 8 -14.59 15.46 6.12
C LYS A 8 -14.06 14.10 5.70
N PHE A 9 -13.16 13.50 6.48
CA PHE A 9 -12.58 12.20 6.20
C PHE A 9 -13.65 11.10 6.07
N HIS A 10 -14.56 10.99 7.04
CA HIS A 10 -15.64 9.99 6.98
C HIS A 10 -16.61 10.27 5.82
N ARG A 11 -16.95 11.53 5.56
CA ARG A 11 -17.81 11.92 4.42
C ARG A 11 -17.17 11.51 3.09
N ASP A 12 -15.88 11.77 2.92
CA ASP A 12 -15.15 11.42 1.69
C ASP A 12 -15.06 9.90 1.51
N HIS A 13 -14.96 9.13 2.59
CA HIS A 13 -15.03 7.67 2.54
C HIS A 13 -16.42 7.15 2.21
N ALA A 14 -17.48 7.74 2.79
CA ALA A 14 -18.86 7.35 2.51
C ALA A 14 -19.23 7.60 1.04
N MET A 15 -18.84 8.77 0.49
CA MET A 15 -19.05 9.08 -0.93
C MET A 15 -18.30 8.10 -1.84
N ARG A 16 -17.07 7.73 -1.50
CA ARG A 16 -16.30 6.74 -2.25
C ARG A 16 -16.96 5.36 -2.20
N ALA A 17 -17.31 4.87 -1.01
CA ALA A 17 -17.99 3.59 -0.84
C ALA A 17 -19.31 3.53 -1.62
N ALA A 18 -20.11 4.61 -1.61
CA ALA A 18 -21.35 4.68 -2.38
C ALA A 18 -21.14 4.57 -3.89
N ARG A 19 -20.08 5.20 -4.44
CA ARG A 19 -19.73 5.07 -5.86
C ARG A 19 -19.35 3.64 -6.21
N VAL A 20 -18.53 3.00 -5.37
CA VAL A 20 -18.12 1.60 -5.58
C VAL A 20 -19.32 0.68 -5.50
N LEU A 21 -20.17 0.82 -4.47
CA LEU A 21 -21.36 0.01 -4.29
C LEU A 21 -22.25 0.05 -5.53
N LYS A 22 -22.49 1.25 -6.08
CA LYS A 22 -23.26 1.42 -7.33
C LYS A 22 -22.63 0.70 -8.53
N LEU A 23 -21.30 0.68 -8.62
CA LEU A 23 -20.59 -0.06 -9.68
C LEU A 23 -20.76 -1.57 -9.50
N LEU A 24 -20.64 -2.06 -8.27
CA LEU A 24 -20.86 -3.48 -7.95
C LEU A 24 -22.30 -3.90 -8.26
N GLU A 25 -23.28 -3.09 -7.87
CA GLU A 25 -24.69 -3.40 -8.13
C GLU A 25 -25.03 -3.43 -9.62
N LYS A 26 -24.33 -2.62 -10.44
CA LYS A 26 -24.45 -2.67 -11.89
C LYS A 26 -23.91 -3.98 -12.48
N HIS A 27 -22.89 -4.56 -11.86
CA HIS A 27 -22.21 -5.74 -12.37
C HIS A 27 -22.79 -7.05 -11.82
N TYR A 28 -23.11 -7.09 -10.53
CA TYR A 28 -23.55 -8.28 -9.80
C TYR A 28 -25.06 -8.28 -9.46
N GLY A 29 -25.77 -7.19 -9.75
CA GLY A 29 -27.17 -7.00 -9.35
C GLY A 29 -27.32 -6.27 -8.02
N ARG A 30 -28.54 -5.82 -7.72
CA ARG A 30 -28.82 -5.05 -6.50
C ARG A 30 -28.53 -5.86 -5.24
N ALA A 31 -28.01 -5.17 -4.23
CA ALA A 31 -27.76 -5.77 -2.93
C ALA A 31 -29.05 -6.22 -2.25
N ASP A 32 -29.01 -7.39 -1.61
CA ASP A 32 -30.08 -7.82 -0.70
C ASP A 32 -30.15 -6.82 0.49
N PRO A 33 -31.32 -6.19 0.73
CA PRO A 33 -31.50 -5.27 1.86
C PRO A 33 -31.12 -5.89 3.22
N SER A 34 -31.28 -7.19 3.40
CA SER A 34 -30.92 -7.89 4.65
C SER A 34 -29.42 -7.85 4.90
N ILE A 35 -28.60 -8.05 3.87
CA ILE A 35 -27.13 -7.99 3.93
C ILE A 35 -26.67 -6.56 4.28
N LEU A 36 -27.31 -5.55 3.69
CA LEU A 36 -27.00 -4.15 4.00
C LEU A 36 -27.35 -3.80 5.46
N ASN A 37 -28.46 -4.33 5.97
CA ASN A 37 -28.87 -4.12 7.35
C ASN A 37 -27.93 -4.81 8.36
N LEU A 38 -27.40 -5.99 8.03
CA LEU A 38 -26.36 -6.65 8.83
C LEU A 38 -25.10 -5.78 8.94
N ALA A 39 -24.64 -5.20 7.82
CA ALA A 39 -23.48 -4.30 7.82
C ALA A 39 -23.71 -3.06 8.70
N ASP A 40 -24.92 -2.50 8.70
CA ASP A 40 -25.29 -1.35 9.53
C ASP A 40 -25.35 -1.69 11.02
N THR A 41 -25.90 -2.85 11.34
CA THR A 41 -26.03 -3.36 12.71
C THR A 41 -24.64 -3.61 13.28
N TYR A 42 -23.81 -4.36 12.55
CA TYR A 42 -22.43 -4.60 12.92
C TYR A 42 -21.61 -3.31 13.10
N ALA A 43 -21.80 -2.32 12.22
CA ALA A 43 -21.10 -1.04 12.36
C ALA A 43 -21.42 -0.32 13.68
N ARG A 44 -22.68 -0.35 14.10
CA ARG A 44 -23.10 0.23 15.39
C ARG A 44 -22.58 -0.60 16.56
N ASP A 45 -22.76 -1.91 16.51
CA ASP A 45 -22.48 -2.79 17.64
C ASP A 45 -20.97 -2.93 17.90
N VAL A 46 -20.17 -3.02 16.83
CA VAL A 46 -18.73 -3.28 16.93
C VAL A 46 -17.90 -2.00 16.91
N PHE A 47 -18.24 -1.03 16.05
CA PHE A 47 -17.47 0.21 15.91
C PHE A 47 -18.11 1.42 16.60
N GLY A 48 -19.30 1.23 17.20
CA GLY A 48 -20.02 2.25 17.97
C GLY A 48 -20.80 3.25 17.12
N ASP A 49 -20.73 3.19 15.79
CA ASP A 49 -21.39 4.17 14.92
C ASP A 49 -21.64 3.62 13.50
N VAL A 50 -22.83 3.89 12.96
CA VAL A 50 -23.22 3.51 11.59
C VAL A 50 -22.37 4.19 10.51
N LEU A 51 -21.64 5.27 10.83
CA LEU A 51 -20.76 5.95 9.87
C LEU A 51 -19.67 5.04 9.26
N TYR A 52 -19.40 3.89 9.91
CA TYR A 52 -18.45 2.88 9.43
C TYR A 52 -19.08 1.84 8.49
N ALA A 53 -20.41 1.77 8.42
CA ALA A 53 -21.14 0.84 7.56
C ALA A 53 -20.87 0.92 6.04
N PRO A 54 -20.61 2.10 5.43
CA PRO A 54 -20.52 2.19 3.97
C PRO A 54 -19.53 1.22 3.32
N TRP A 55 -18.36 1.01 3.92
CA TRP A 55 -17.37 0.06 3.38
C TRP A 55 -17.74 -1.39 3.66
N LEU A 56 -18.36 -1.69 4.81
CA LEU A 56 -18.86 -3.03 5.11
C LEU A 56 -19.92 -3.48 4.09
N ARG A 57 -20.82 -2.57 3.68
CA ARG A 57 -21.79 -2.83 2.61
C ARG A 57 -21.10 -3.16 1.29
N VAL A 58 -20.04 -2.43 0.93
CA VAL A 58 -19.24 -2.71 -0.28
C VAL A 58 -18.66 -4.11 -0.23
N TYR A 59 -18.05 -4.51 0.89
CA TYR A 59 -17.46 -5.85 1.03
C TYR A 59 -18.53 -6.94 0.99
N ALA A 60 -19.68 -6.69 1.62
CA ALA A 60 -20.79 -7.64 1.67
C ALA A 60 -21.38 -7.90 0.28
N VAL A 61 -21.59 -6.85 -0.51
CA VAL A 61 -22.07 -6.99 -1.90
C VAL A 61 -21.01 -7.64 -2.77
N PHE A 62 -19.74 -7.25 -2.62
CA PHE A 62 -18.65 -7.82 -3.41
C PHE A 62 -18.50 -9.33 -3.18
N SER A 63 -18.61 -9.78 -1.93
CA SER A 63 -18.45 -11.20 -1.57
C SER A 63 -19.77 -11.99 -1.61
N GLY A 64 -20.90 -11.35 -1.90
CA GLY A 64 -22.23 -11.95 -1.92
C GLY A 64 -22.83 -12.28 -0.55
N THR A 65 -22.13 -12.02 0.55
CA THR A 65 -22.62 -12.27 1.92
C THR A 65 -21.96 -11.33 2.93
N PHE A 66 -22.57 -11.12 4.09
CA PHE A 66 -21.94 -10.40 5.19
C PHE A 66 -21.00 -11.32 5.99
N LYS A 67 -19.82 -10.82 6.38
CA LYS A 67 -18.87 -11.54 7.23
C LYS A 67 -18.47 -10.68 8.43
N GLU A 68 -18.64 -11.23 9.62
CA GLU A 68 -18.14 -10.61 10.85
C GLU A 68 -16.61 -10.58 10.87
N GLY A 69 -16.05 -9.61 11.59
CA GLY A 69 -14.61 -9.40 11.69
C GLY A 69 -14.02 -8.47 10.63
N TRP A 70 -14.82 -8.04 9.63
CA TRP A 70 -14.35 -7.04 8.67
C TRP A 70 -14.07 -5.70 9.32
N ILE A 71 -13.01 -5.04 8.87
CA ILE A 71 -12.65 -3.69 9.32
C ILE A 71 -12.88 -2.67 8.20
N PRO A 72 -13.79 -1.71 8.37
CA PRO A 72 -14.08 -0.73 7.33
C PRO A 72 -12.93 0.23 7.13
N ASP A 73 -12.70 0.60 5.87
CA ASP A 73 -11.59 1.42 5.41
C ASP A 73 -11.37 2.73 6.20
N ASN A 74 -12.46 3.42 6.55
CA ASN A 74 -12.43 4.64 7.34
C ASN A 74 -12.12 4.39 8.82
N TYR A 75 -12.50 3.24 9.38
CA TYR A 75 -12.08 2.86 10.73
C TYR A 75 -10.58 2.51 10.74
N TYR A 76 -10.13 1.70 9.78
CA TYR A 76 -8.71 1.34 9.64
C TYR A 76 -7.81 2.59 9.52
N GLY A 77 -8.16 3.51 8.61
CA GLY A 77 -7.37 4.73 8.38
C GLY A 77 -7.48 5.77 9.49
N GLY A 78 -8.64 5.88 10.14
CA GLY A 78 -8.95 6.90 11.14
C GLY A 78 -8.62 6.51 12.59
N VAL A 79 -8.59 5.21 12.89
CA VAL A 79 -8.42 4.67 14.26
C VAL A 79 -7.22 3.73 14.32
N VAL A 80 -7.26 2.62 13.58
CA VAL A 80 -6.22 1.56 13.68
C VAL A 80 -4.83 2.09 13.35
N VAL A 81 -4.66 2.70 12.18
CA VAL A 81 -3.36 3.17 11.71
C VAL A 81 -2.75 4.22 12.67
N PRO A 82 -3.47 5.26 13.11
CA PRO A 82 -2.98 6.20 14.11
C PRO A 82 -2.57 5.54 15.43
N SER A 83 -3.36 4.59 15.94
CA SER A 83 -3.08 3.90 17.21
C SER A 83 -1.85 2.99 17.12
N MET A 84 -1.66 2.31 15.98
CA MET A 84 -0.59 1.31 15.83
C MET A 84 0.74 1.90 15.37
N LYS A 85 0.74 2.94 14.53
CA LYS A 85 1.99 3.40 13.89
C LYS A 85 2.94 4.12 14.84
N GLY A 86 2.43 4.91 15.79
CA GLY A 86 3.24 5.67 16.73
C GLY A 86 4.47 6.37 16.11
N TRP A 87 5.60 6.34 16.81
CA TRP A 87 6.88 6.85 16.30
C TRP A 87 7.53 5.91 15.28
N TYR A 88 7.30 4.60 15.37
CA TYR A 88 7.84 3.60 14.46
C TYR A 88 7.43 3.85 13.00
N GLY A 89 6.17 4.21 12.78
CA GLY A 89 5.66 4.55 11.45
C GLY A 89 6.30 5.80 10.84
N LYS A 90 6.78 6.75 11.67
CA LYS A 90 7.52 7.92 11.20
C LYS A 90 8.93 7.55 10.75
N ILE A 91 9.61 6.67 11.49
CA ILE A 91 10.92 6.15 11.11
C ILE A 91 10.81 5.40 9.77
N PHE A 92 9.77 4.59 9.59
CA PHE A 92 9.56 3.85 8.34
C PHE A 92 9.34 4.75 7.10
N ALA A 93 8.91 5.99 7.29
CA ALA A 93 8.76 6.98 6.22
C ALA A 93 10.12 7.46 5.67
N LEU A 94 11.20 7.31 6.45
CA LEU A 94 12.58 7.60 6.08
C LEU A 94 13.18 6.37 5.40
N LYS A 95 13.23 6.38 4.07
CA LYS A 95 13.71 5.25 3.28
C LYS A 95 15.18 4.89 3.56
N PRO A 96 16.10 5.86 3.76
CA PRO A 96 17.50 5.58 4.07
C PRO A 96 17.74 4.75 5.34
N LEU A 97 16.82 4.78 6.31
CA LEU A 97 17.01 4.06 7.58
C LEU A 97 16.65 2.57 7.50
N ARG A 98 15.93 2.15 6.46
CA ARG A 98 15.38 0.78 6.38
C ARG A 98 16.48 -0.27 6.40
N ARG A 99 17.48 -0.12 5.53
CA ARG A 99 18.60 -1.05 5.45
C ARG A 99 19.34 -1.16 6.78
N SER A 100 19.59 -0.03 7.45
CA SER A 100 20.27 0.02 8.74
C SER A 100 19.47 -0.64 9.87
N ILE A 101 18.14 -0.46 9.88
CA ILE A 101 17.26 -1.03 10.91
C ILE A 101 17.13 -2.54 10.78
N PHE A 102 17.02 -3.05 9.56
CA PHE A 102 16.81 -4.48 9.30
C PHE A 102 18.11 -5.27 9.13
N ASP A 103 19.25 -4.57 9.02
CA ASP A 103 20.57 -5.15 8.70
C ASP A 103 20.50 -6.22 7.59
N SER A 104 19.90 -5.83 6.46
CA SER A 104 19.57 -6.78 5.39
C SER A 104 20.03 -6.28 4.03
N ASP A 105 20.57 -7.19 3.23
CA ASP A 105 20.95 -6.97 1.83
C ASP A 105 19.77 -7.13 0.85
N ALA A 106 18.58 -7.52 1.35
CA ALA A 106 17.36 -7.60 0.55
C ALA A 106 16.94 -6.24 -0.03
N PHE A 107 17.37 -5.14 0.59
CA PHE A 107 17.13 -3.79 0.07
C PHE A 107 18.07 -3.48 -1.10
N PRO A 108 17.54 -3.12 -2.29
CA PRO A 108 18.34 -2.82 -3.49
C PRO A 108 19.04 -1.46 -3.44
N ASP A 109 19.29 -0.94 -2.24
CA ASP A 109 19.81 0.41 -2.00
C ASP A 109 21.27 0.51 -2.49
N ARG A 110 21.57 1.61 -3.16
CA ARG A 110 22.93 1.94 -3.63
C ARG A 110 23.46 3.18 -2.92
N ALA A 111 22.62 4.18 -2.77
CA ALA A 111 22.96 5.43 -2.11
C ALA A 111 21.72 6.13 -1.58
N TYR A 112 21.93 7.18 -0.79
CA TYR A 112 20.90 8.04 -0.26
C TYR A 112 21.24 9.51 -0.51
N PHE A 113 20.22 10.34 -0.57
CA PHE A 113 20.37 11.78 -0.44
C PHE A 113 19.60 12.23 0.81
N VAL A 114 20.30 12.78 1.78
CA VAL A 114 19.76 13.13 3.09
C VAL A 114 20.31 14.46 3.55
N ASN A 115 19.43 15.45 3.71
CA ASN A 115 19.75 16.77 4.27
C ASN A 115 20.97 17.44 3.60
N GLY A 116 21.05 17.35 2.27
CA GLY A 116 22.14 17.94 1.49
C GLY A 116 23.38 17.06 1.30
N LEU A 117 23.40 15.86 1.88
CA LEU A 117 24.53 14.92 1.79
C LEU A 117 24.18 13.70 0.96
N PHE A 118 25.13 13.26 0.13
CA PHE A 118 25.09 11.96 -0.50
C PHE A 118 25.79 10.92 0.39
N LEU A 119 25.12 9.78 0.56
CA LEU A 119 25.59 8.69 1.41
C LEU A 119 25.61 7.39 0.61
N THR A 120 26.59 6.52 0.82
CA THR A 120 26.53 5.13 0.35
C THR A 120 25.46 4.34 1.09
N ALA A 121 25.14 3.13 0.61
CA ALA A 121 24.27 2.19 1.33
C ALA A 121 24.75 1.85 2.76
N GLN A 122 26.03 2.08 3.07
CA GLN A 122 26.66 1.92 4.39
C GLN A 122 26.70 3.22 5.20
N ASN A 123 25.98 4.26 4.78
CA ASN A 123 25.94 5.58 5.41
C ASN A 123 27.28 6.32 5.43
N VAL A 124 28.17 6.06 4.46
CA VAL A 124 29.41 6.81 4.30
C VAL A 124 29.16 8.01 3.38
N VAL A 125 29.54 9.21 3.82
CA VAL A 125 29.41 10.43 3.01
C VAL A 125 30.30 10.34 1.77
N VAL A 126 29.74 10.68 0.61
CA VAL A 126 30.44 10.71 -0.68
C VAL A 126 30.27 12.05 -1.37
N SER A 127 31.24 12.39 -2.22
CA SER A 127 31.18 13.61 -3.01
C SER A 127 30.18 13.48 -4.15
N GLU A 128 29.68 14.63 -4.59
CA GLU A 128 28.79 14.74 -5.75
C GLU A 128 29.41 14.22 -7.04
N ARG A 129 30.75 14.28 -7.16
CA ARG A 129 31.48 13.76 -8.32
C ARG A 129 31.49 12.23 -8.36
N ALA A 130 31.39 11.57 -7.21
CA ALA A 130 31.48 10.12 -7.11
C ALA A 130 30.11 9.42 -7.18
N ILE A 131 29.01 10.16 -6.94
CA ILE A 131 27.70 9.52 -6.74
C ILE A 131 27.19 8.81 -7.98
N GLU A 132 27.38 9.38 -9.16
CA GLU A 132 26.91 8.79 -10.41
C GLU A 132 27.56 7.42 -10.65
N ASP A 133 28.88 7.34 -10.50
CA ASP A 133 29.63 6.08 -10.65
C ASP A 133 29.24 5.04 -9.61
N ILE A 134 28.91 5.48 -8.38
CA ILE A 134 28.44 4.58 -7.32
C ILE A 134 27.09 3.96 -7.69
N VAL A 135 26.12 4.78 -8.11
CA VAL A 135 24.74 4.29 -8.32
C VAL A 135 24.59 3.50 -9.63
N PHE A 136 25.43 3.78 -10.64
CA PHE A 136 25.41 3.09 -11.93
C PHE A 136 26.52 2.03 -12.12
N ARG A 137 27.31 1.69 -11.09
CA ARG A 137 28.42 0.70 -11.20
C ARG A 137 28.02 -0.64 -11.81
N GLN A 138 26.79 -1.08 -11.54
CA GLN A 138 26.26 -2.39 -11.96
C GLN A 138 24.79 -2.30 -12.39
N SER A 139 24.38 -1.14 -12.89
CA SER A 139 22.99 -0.89 -13.26
C SER A 139 22.98 0.17 -14.35
N GLU A 140 22.20 -0.04 -15.41
CA GLU A 140 21.98 0.97 -16.45
C GLU A 140 20.98 2.03 -16.01
N LYS A 141 20.08 1.65 -15.09
CA LYS A 141 19.02 2.48 -14.54
C LYS A 141 19.02 2.43 -13.03
N ILE A 142 18.57 3.50 -12.41
CA ILE A 142 18.27 3.54 -10.97
C ILE A 142 16.84 4.00 -10.75
N VAL A 143 16.31 3.66 -9.59
CA VAL A 143 15.05 4.22 -9.09
C VAL A 143 15.36 5.12 -7.92
N PHE A 144 14.98 6.39 -8.01
CA PHE A 144 15.00 7.32 -6.89
C PHE A 144 13.62 7.39 -6.24
N LYS A 145 13.55 7.19 -4.93
CA LYS A 145 12.29 7.21 -4.18
C LYS A 145 12.38 8.22 -3.05
N LEU A 146 11.52 9.23 -3.08
CA LEU A 146 11.43 10.27 -2.07
C LEU A 146 10.96 9.75 -0.72
N ASP A 147 11.44 10.32 0.36
CA ASP A 147 10.93 10.06 1.71
C ASP A 147 9.47 10.52 1.87
N GLY A 148 8.74 9.88 2.79
CA GLY A 148 7.35 10.25 3.09
C GLY A 148 6.32 9.99 1.99
N THR A 149 6.74 9.57 0.79
CA THR A 149 5.82 9.24 -0.31
C THR A 149 5.43 7.76 -0.34
N GLY A 150 4.28 7.47 -0.98
CA GLY A 150 3.73 6.13 -1.17
C GLY A 150 2.80 6.05 -2.39
N GLN A 151 2.22 4.88 -2.63
CA GLN A 151 1.26 4.63 -3.73
C GLN A 151 1.83 4.93 -5.14
N GLY A 152 3.15 4.78 -5.32
CA GLY A 152 3.86 5.13 -6.56
C GLY A 152 4.17 6.63 -6.69
N LYS A 153 3.75 7.48 -5.76
CA LYS A 153 4.15 8.90 -5.80
C LYS A 153 5.61 9.07 -5.38
N GLY A 154 6.31 10.03 -5.98
CA GLY A 154 7.71 10.34 -5.66
C GLY A 154 8.68 9.22 -6.03
N VAL A 155 8.38 8.50 -7.11
CA VAL A 155 9.27 7.50 -7.70
C VAL A 155 9.72 8.03 -9.06
N PHE A 156 11.03 8.11 -9.24
CA PHE A 156 11.67 8.61 -10.45
C PHE A 156 12.64 7.55 -10.96
N ILE A 157 12.75 7.42 -12.27
CA ILE A 157 13.67 6.48 -12.91
C ILE A 157 14.68 7.32 -13.68
N PHE A 158 15.96 7.05 -13.46
CA PHE A 158 17.06 7.72 -14.13
C PHE A 158 17.96 6.69 -14.81
N ASP A 159 18.48 7.05 -15.97
CA ASP A 159 19.66 6.45 -16.58
C ASP A 159 20.83 7.45 -16.53
N ARG A 160 22.01 7.06 -17.01
CA ARG A 160 23.18 7.95 -17.03
C ARG A 160 22.96 9.23 -17.84
N SER A 161 22.11 9.21 -18.86
CA SER A 161 21.84 10.39 -19.69
C SER A 161 20.89 11.41 -19.06
N THR A 162 20.07 10.95 -18.11
CA THR A 162 19.03 11.73 -17.45
C THR A 162 19.33 12.03 -15.98
N PHE A 163 20.33 11.36 -15.40
CA PHE A 163 20.77 11.60 -14.03
C PHE A 163 21.48 12.95 -13.90
N SER A 164 21.14 13.68 -12.85
CA SER A 164 21.85 14.90 -12.44
C SER A 164 21.81 15.04 -10.93
N VAL A 165 22.94 15.44 -10.35
CA VAL A 165 23.05 15.75 -8.92
C VAL A 165 22.06 16.84 -8.52
N ASP A 166 21.91 17.88 -9.34
CA ASP A 166 21.01 19.00 -9.05
C ASP A 166 19.55 18.57 -9.08
N ALA A 167 19.18 17.67 -9.99
CA ALA A 167 17.84 17.09 -10.03
C ALA A 167 17.54 16.31 -8.74
N ILE A 168 18.48 15.48 -8.25
CA ILE A 168 18.30 14.75 -6.99
C ILE A 168 18.16 15.71 -5.80
N LYS A 169 19.00 16.74 -5.73
CA LYS A 169 18.92 17.77 -4.68
C LYS A 169 17.58 18.50 -4.68
N ALA A 170 17.10 18.88 -5.86
CA ALA A 170 15.83 19.59 -6.02
C ALA A 170 14.62 18.74 -5.62
N LEU A 171 14.69 17.41 -5.83
CA LEU A 171 13.66 16.48 -5.41
C LEU A 171 13.61 16.32 -3.88
N GLY A 172 14.75 16.37 -3.20
CA GLY A 172 14.86 16.27 -1.74
C GLY A 172 15.18 14.86 -1.24
N ASN A 173 14.99 14.62 0.06
CA ASN A 173 15.47 13.40 0.72
C ASN A 173 14.89 12.12 0.12
N GLY A 174 15.73 11.10 -0.03
CA GLY A 174 15.29 9.81 -0.55
C GLY A 174 16.40 8.78 -0.73
N VAL A 175 16.02 7.67 -1.35
CA VAL A 175 16.89 6.52 -1.63
C VAL A 175 17.06 6.29 -3.13
N MET A 176 18.28 6.02 -3.54
CA MET A 176 18.65 5.56 -4.88
C MET A 176 18.86 4.04 -4.84
N GLN A 177 18.03 3.33 -5.59
CA GLN A 177 18.02 1.86 -5.64
C GLN A 177 18.42 1.37 -7.03
N ARG A 178 19.07 0.20 -7.12
CA ARG A 178 19.22 -0.48 -8.42
C ARG A 178 17.84 -0.73 -9.03
N PHE A 179 17.74 -0.59 -10.34
CA PHE A 179 16.51 -0.95 -11.03
C PHE A 179 16.31 -2.47 -10.97
N ILE A 180 15.14 -2.93 -10.52
CA ILE A 180 14.81 -4.35 -10.48
C ILE A 180 14.38 -4.77 -11.88
N ARG A 181 15.05 -5.74 -12.48
CA ARG A 181 14.60 -6.36 -13.72
C ARG A 181 13.51 -7.37 -13.41
N GLN A 182 12.34 -7.15 -14.00
CA GLN A 182 11.22 -8.07 -13.91
C GLN A 182 11.54 -9.40 -14.59
N HIS A 183 10.88 -10.47 -14.13
CA HIS A 183 11.02 -11.79 -14.74
C HIS A 183 10.29 -11.84 -16.08
N ALA A 184 10.89 -12.45 -17.11
CA ALA A 184 10.40 -12.44 -18.49
C ALA A 184 8.96 -12.95 -18.66
N TRP A 185 8.52 -13.88 -17.80
CA TRP A 185 7.13 -14.34 -17.80
C TRP A 185 6.12 -13.21 -17.50
N LEU A 186 6.48 -12.30 -16.60
CA LEU A 186 5.63 -11.17 -16.22
C LEU A 186 5.65 -10.03 -17.26
N ASP A 187 6.69 -9.96 -18.10
CA ASP A 187 6.77 -8.97 -19.19
C ASP A 187 5.64 -9.14 -20.21
N ARG A 188 5.02 -10.33 -20.25
CA ARG A 188 3.84 -10.64 -21.07
C ARG A 188 2.61 -9.79 -20.69
N PHE A 189 2.58 -9.21 -19.49
CA PHE A 189 1.50 -8.31 -19.05
C PHE A 189 1.85 -6.85 -19.35
N ALA A 190 2.95 -6.38 -18.75
CA ALA A 190 3.52 -5.05 -18.99
C ALA A 190 5.00 -5.10 -18.63
N SER A 191 5.86 -4.71 -19.56
CA SER A 191 7.32 -4.86 -19.43
C SER A 191 8.02 -3.69 -18.75
N LYS A 192 7.35 -2.53 -18.63
CA LYS A 192 7.91 -1.34 -17.96
C LYS A 192 7.70 -1.38 -16.44
N PRO A 193 6.46 -1.51 -15.92
CA PRO A 193 6.23 -1.50 -14.49
C PRO A 193 6.50 -2.86 -13.86
N VAL A 194 7.59 -2.93 -13.08
CA VAL A 194 7.95 -4.14 -12.32
C VAL A 194 6.79 -4.59 -11.44
N ALA A 195 6.26 -5.77 -11.70
CA ALA A 195 5.21 -6.35 -10.87
C ALA A 195 5.68 -6.52 -9.42
N THR A 196 4.77 -6.34 -8.47
CA THR A 196 5.08 -6.43 -7.04
C THR A 196 4.13 -7.40 -6.35
N LEU A 197 4.67 -8.28 -5.51
CA LEU A 197 3.86 -8.99 -4.52
C LEU A 197 3.70 -8.10 -3.29
N ARG A 198 2.47 -7.92 -2.83
CA ARG A 198 2.16 -7.23 -1.59
C ARG A 198 1.69 -8.22 -0.55
N PHE A 199 2.42 -8.25 0.55
CA PHE A 199 2.01 -8.92 1.76
C PHE A 199 1.49 -7.90 2.76
N THR A 200 0.37 -8.23 3.39
CA THR A 200 -0.09 -7.60 4.62
C THR A 200 0.26 -8.54 5.76
N THR A 201 1.15 -8.10 6.64
CA THR A 201 1.54 -8.85 7.84
C THR A 201 1.10 -8.12 9.09
N VAL A 202 0.95 -8.88 10.17
CA VAL A 202 0.70 -8.36 11.51
C VAL A 202 1.64 -9.04 12.50
N VAL A 203 1.90 -8.35 13.60
CA VAL A 203 2.55 -8.90 14.80
C VAL A 203 1.50 -8.85 15.89
N ASP A 204 1.20 -9.99 16.52
CA ASP A 204 0.23 -10.07 17.61
C ASP A 204 0.84 -9.70 18.97
N ASP A 205 0.01 -9.73 20.03
CA ASP A 205 0.43 -9.39 21.39
C ASP A 205 1.46 -10.38 21.97
N ALA A 206 1.59 -11.58 21.40
CA ALA A 206 2.61 -12.57 21.76
C ALA A 206 3.90 -12.39 20.92
N GLY A 207 3.93 -11.45 19.99
CA GLY A 207 5.05 -11.23 19.07
C GLY A 207 5.07 -12.16 17.87
N ALA A 208 4.03 -12.99 17.67
CA ALA A 208 3.95 -13.88 16.52
C ALA A 208 3.59 -13.10 15.25
N ILE A 209 4.26 -13.44 14.15
CA ILE A 209 4.09 -12.79 12.85
C ILE A 209 3.24 -13.68 11.95
N SER A 210 2.23 -13.10 11.32
CA SER A 210 1.39 -13.81 10.34
C SER A 210 1.04 -12.95 9.14
N ILE A 211 0.86 -13.61 7.98
CA ILE A 211 0.39 -12.97 6.75
C ILE A 211 -1.14 -13.01 6.74
N ARG A 212 -1.77 -11.85 6.52
CA ARG A 212 -3.22 -11.66 6.54
C ARG A 212 -3.82 -11.45 5.16
N ALA A 213 -3.01 -11.02 4.21
CA ALA A 213 -3.42 -10.79 2.85
C ALA A 213 -2.21 -10.83 1.92
N CYS A 214 -2.42 -11.26 0.67
CA CYS A 214 -1.39 -11.28 -0.36
C CYS A 214 -1.98 -11.04 -1.75
N PHE A 215 -1.33 -10.14 -2.51
CA PHE A 215 -1.75 -9.77 -3.86
C PHE A 215 -0.55 -9.60 -4.79
N LEU A 216 -0.64 -10.14 -6.00
CA LEU A 216 0.19 -9.71 -7.12
C LEU A 216 -0.37 -8.40 -7.69
N ARG A 217 0.50 -7.42 -7.87
CA ARG A 217 0.16 -6.11 -8.41
C ARG A 217 0.87 -5.90 -9.74
N LEU A 218 0.09 -5.66 -10.78
CA LEU A 218 0.54 -5.42 -12.13
C LEU A 218 0.27 -3.96 -12.50
N GLY A 219 1.26 -3.31 -13.13
CA GLY A 219 1.05 -2.00 -13.74
C GLY A 219 0.48 -2.11 -15.16
N ARG A 220 0.22 -0.97 -15.79
CA ARG A 220 -0.22 -0.89 -17.19
C ARG A 220 0.93 -0.60 -18.14
N ALA A 221 0.74 -0.88 -19.43
CA ALA A 221 1.76 -0.64 -20.46
C ALA A 221 2.24 0.82 -20.55
N GLU A 222 1.35 1.76 -20.22
CA GLU A 222 1.63 3.20 -20.18
C GLU A 222 2.31 3.65 -18.88
N ASP A 223 2.27 2.83 -17.83
CA ASP A 223 2.88 3.17 -16.56
C ASP A 223 4.41 2.97 -16.63
N THR A 224 5.15 3.86 -15.98
CA THR A 224 6.60 3.66 -15.76
C THR A 224 6.88 2.69 -14.61
N HIS A 225 5.96 2.62 -13.64
CA HIS A 225 6.02 1.76 -12.47
C HIS A 225 4.60 1.56 -11.89
N VAL A 226 4.42 0.60 -10.99
CA VAL A 226 3.10 0.27 -10.44
C VAL A 226 2.51 1.44 -9.64
N HIS A 227 1.41 2.00 -10.12
CA HIS A 227 0.64 3.04 -9.46
C HIS A 227 -0.68 2.51 -8.93
N THR A 228 -1.06 2.93 -7.71
CA THR A 228 -2.34 2.50 -7.12
C THR A 228 -3.54 3.00 -7.91
N ALA A 229 -3.44 4.02 -8.76
CA ALA A 229 -4.58 4.52 -9.53
C ALA A 229 -4.93 3.66 -10.77
N SER A 230 -3.97 2.90 -11.30
CA SER A 230 -4.10 2.16 -12.57
C SER A 230 -3.86 0.66 -12.43
N GLU A 231 -3.39 0.21 -11.27
CA GLU A 231 -2.98 -1.17 -11.04
C GLU A 231 -4.11 -2.20 -11.21
N ILE A 232 -3.67 -3.41 -11.56
CA ILE A 232 -4.45 -4.63 -11.44
C ILE A 232 -3.91 -5.41 -10.24
N CYS A 233 -4.80 -5.77 -9.32
CA CYS A 233 -4.48 -6.62 -8.18
C CYS A 233 -5.08 -8.02 -8.41
N VAL A 234 -4.23 -9.04 -8.37
CA VAL A 234 -4.63 -10.46 -8.44
C VAL A 234 -4.41 -11.07 -7.06
N PRO A 235 -5.47 -11.49 -6.35
CA PRO A 235 -5.33 -12.15 -5.05
C PRO A 235 -4.51 -13.44 -5.16
N VAL A 236 -3.76 -13.71 -4.10
CA VAL A 236 -3.04 -14.97 -3.92
C VAL A 236 -3.80 -15.81 -2.91
N ASP A 237 -4.04 -17.07 -3.22
CA ASP A 237 -4.54 -18.04 -2.24
C ASP A 237 -3.47 -18.23 -1.16
N MET A 238 -3.80 -17.92 0.09
CA MET A 238 -2.85 -17.93 1.19
C MET A 238 -2.42 -19.33 1.62
N SER A 239 -3.19 -20.37 1.26
CA SER A 239 -2.90 -21.76 1.58
C SER A 239 -2.06 -22.46 0.52
N THR A 240 -2.26 -22.12 -0.76
CA THR A 240 -1.56 -22.77 -1.89
C THR A 240 -0.48 -21.90 -2.52
N GLY A 241 -0.56 -20.58 -2.36
CA GLY A 241 0.30 -19.61 -3.06
C GLY A 241 -0.12 -19.37 -4.52
N GLU A 242 -1.22 -19.95 -4.99
CA GLU A 242 -1.69 -19.81 -6.36
C GLU A 242 -2.35 -18.44 -6.58
N LEU A 243 -2.24 -17.91 -7.81
CA LEU A 243 -2.95 -16.71 -8.20
C LEU A 243 -4.43 -17.04 -8.47
N SER A 244 -5.31 -16.18 -7.99
CA SER A 244 -6.72 -16.25 -8.31
C SER A 244 -6.97 -16.12 -9.82
N ARG A 245 -8.07 -16.72 -10.28
CA ARG A 245 -8.49 -16.67 -11.69
C ARG A 245 -8.81 -15.24 -12.16
N GLU A 246 -9.23 -14.38 -11.24
CA GLU A 246 -9.65 -13.01 -11.52
C GLU A 246 -8.66 -11.99 -10.96
N GLY A 247 -8.49 -10.89 -11.70
CA GLY A 247 -7.75 -9.71 -11.27
C GLY A 247 -8.68 -8.50 -11.24
N TYR A 248 -8.45 -7.59 -10.30
CA TYR A 248 -9.33 -6.47 -10.03
C TYR A 248 -8.63 -5.14 -10.24
N LEU A 249 -9.38 -4.18 -10.79
CA LEU A 249 -8.92 -2.81 -10.98
C LEU A 249 -9.02 -2.04 -9.69
N SER A 250 -8.05 -1.16 -9.43
CA SER A 250 -8.07 -0.23 -8.32
C SER A 250 -9.19 0.82 -8.46
N ASN A 251 -10.42 0.38 -8.17
CA ASN A 251 -11.62 1.21 -8.10
C ASN A 251 -11.82 1.72 -6.66
N ASP A 252 -10.74 2.13 -5.99
CA ASP A 252 -10.70 2.58 -4.60
C ASP A 252 -11.07 1.53 -3.52
N VAL A 253 -11.26 0.26 -3.87
CA VAL A 253 -11.49 -0.83 -2.89
C VAL A 253 -10.17 -1.33 -2.36
N LYS A 254 -10.01 -1.40 -1.03
CA LYS A 254 -8.92 -2.17 -0.44
C LYS A 254 -9.21 -3.66 -0.58
N PHE A 255 -8.42 -4.29 -1.43
CA PHE A 255 -8.64 -5.68 -1.84
C PHE A 255 -8.59 -6.68 -0.69
N GLY A 256 -7.76 -6.46 0.34
CA GLY A 256 -7.64 -7.36 1.51
C GLY A 256 -8.98 -7.87 2.03
N GLU A 257 -9.72 -6.98 2.67
CA GLU A 257 -11.00 -7.30 3.32
C GLU A 257 -12.04 -7.85 2.32
N ALA A 258 -12.15 -7.22 1.15
CA ALA A 258 -13.17 -7.55 0.16
C ALA A 258 -12.93 -8.91 -0.52
N THR A 259 -11.68 -9.22 -0.87
CA THR A 259 -11.33 -10.41 -1.69
C THR A 259 -10.82 -11.58 -0.86
N GLN A 260 -10.17 -11.33 0.27
CA GLN A 260 -9.56 -12.37 1.11
C GLN A 260 -10.31 -12.55 2.46
N GLY A 261 -11.36 -11.76 2.71
CA GLY A 261 -12.20 -11.88 3.90
C GLY A 261 -11.68 -11.06 5.08
N PRO A 262 -12.19 -11.27 6.30
CA PRO A 262 -11.87 -10.47 7.48
C PRO A 262 -10.43 -10.73 7.96
N CYS A 263 -9.48 -10.05 7.32
CA CYS A 263 -8.04 -10.25 7.47
C CYS A 263 -7.52 -10.02 8.90
N PHE A 264 -8.27 -9.29 9.73
CA PHE A 264 -7.81 -8.81 11.04
C PHE A 264 -8.75 -9.17 12.20
N SER A 265 -9.68 -10.11 11.98
CA SER A 265 -10.75 -10.46 12.93
C SER A 265 -10.26 -10.94 14.30
N ASP A 266 -9.08 -11.54 14.38
CA ASP A 266 -8.50 -12.09 15.60
C ASP A 266 -7.66 -11.09 16.41
N LEU A 267 -7.46 -9.87 15.89
CA LEU A 267 -6.55 -8.89 16.49
C LEU A 267 -7.24 -7.91 17.46
N LYS A 268 -8.55 -8.06 17.64
CA LYS A 268 -9.35 -7.25 18.58
C LYS A 268 -9.27 -5.74 18.32
N TRP A 269 -9.03 -5.34 17.08
CA TRP A 269 -8.83 -3.94 16.72
C TRP A 269 -10.09 -3.09 16.89
N GLU A 270 -11.27 -3.69 16.95
CA GLU A 270 -12.53 -3.05 17.34
C GLU A 270 -12.49 -2.44 18.76
N ARG A 271 -11.55 -2.90 19.60
CA ARG A 271 -11.33 -2.34 20.94
C ARG A 271 -10.59 -1.01 20.91
N LEU A 272 -9.92 -0.67 19.81
CA LEU A 272 -9.26 0.62 19.66
C LEU A 272 -10.32 1.72 19.64
N LYS A 273 -10.03 2.84 20.32
CA LYS A 273 -10.94 3.99 20.35
C LYS A 273 -10.36 5.13 19.52
N PRO A 274 -11.20 5.90 18.81
CA PRO A 274 -10.75 7.13 18.16
C PRO A 274 -10.09 8.04 19.19
N ALA A 275 -8.90 8.55 18.85
CA ALA A 275 -8.24 9.60 19.63
C ALA A 275 -8.99 10.93 19.56
#